data_AF-A0A7C5ZEH9-F1
#
_entry.id   AF-A0A7C5ZEH9-F1
#
_cell.length_a   1.000
_cell.length_b   1.000
_cell.length_c   1.000
_cell.angle_alpha   90.00
_cell.angle_beta   90.00
_cell.angle_gamma   90.00
#
_symmetry.space_group_name_H-M   'P 1'
#
loop_
_entity.id
_entity.type
_entity.pdbx_description
1 polymer ?
#
loop_
_entity_poly.entity_id
_entity_poly.type
_entity_poly.pdbx_seq_one_letter_code
_entity_poly.pdbx_strand_id
1 'polypeptide(L)'
;MIPTETFLVLFAGGTMLSAALVHPRSVTLRWLRLAGLIALAMLGLEGFFLFRRDLPAGRGELMLFGLCAAAVLAQIGFVQVAWRKTQRLFAAIGFVATVVFGQWLLRSNLDPRAAQTIPAAIVAACALASATMGLAVMDMLLGHAYLNAAEMTMAPFRRLNALAA
;
A
#
# COMPACT_ATOMS: atom_id res chain seq x y z
N MET A 1 -19.12 10.93 0.29
CA MET A 1 -18.22 10.35 1.30
C MET A 1 -17.56 9.14 0.67
N ILE A 2 -16.23 8.99 0.77
CA ILE A 2 -15.57 7.79 0.21
C ILE A 2 -15.94 6.60 1.11
N PRO A 3 -16.42 5.47 0.56
CA PRO A 3 -16.65 4.27 1.35
C PRO A 3 -15.35 3.83 2.03
N THR A 4 -15.43 3.45 3.31
CA THR A 4 -14.26 3.00 4.06
C THR A 4 -13.51 1.87 3.34
N GLU A 5 -14.25 0.98 2.67
CA GLU A 5 -13.72 -0.13 1.87
C GLU A 5 -12.81 0.36 0.72
N THR A 6 -13.31 1.33 -0.05
CA THR A 6 -12.52 1.97 -1.12
C THR A 6 -11.24 2.60 -0.58
N PHE A 7 -11.31 3.24 0.59
CA PHE A 7 -10.12 3.81 1.23
C PHE A 7 -9.10 2.72 1.60
N LEU A 8 -9.54 1.62 2.24
CA LEU A 8 -8.66 0.53 2.65
C LEU A 8 -7.94 -0.12 1.46
N VAL A 9 -8.68 -0.40 0.39
CA VAL A 9 -8.13 -0.98 -0.85
C VAL A 9 -7.12 -0.03 -1.49
N LEU A 10 -7.46 1.25 -1.64
CA LEU A 10 -6.55 2.22 -2.26
C LEU A 10 -5.32 2.51 -1.40
N PHE A 11 -5.46 2.48 -0.07
CA PHE A 11 -4.32 2.58 0.84
C PHE A 11 -3.38 1.39 0.69
N ALA A 12 -3.92 0.16 0.64
CA ALA A 12 -3.13 -1.04 0.35
C ALA A 12 -2.39 -0.90 -0.99
N GLY A 13 -3.08 -0.40 -2.03
CA GLY A 13 -2.46 -0.08 -3.32
C GLY A 13 -1.31 0.92 -3.21
N GLY A 14 -1.50 1.99 -2.43
CA GLY A 14 -0.48 3.03 -2.25
C GLY A 14 0.80 2.46 -1.65
N THR A 15 0.67 1.63 -0.62
CA THR A 15 1.82 0.96 -0.01
C THR A 15 2.53 -0.01 -0.97
N MET A 16 1.78 -0.67 -1.87
CA MET A 16 2.34 -1.50 -2.95
C MET A 16 3.06 -0.66 -4.00
N LEU A 17 2.54 0.51 -4.39
CA LEU A 17 3.22 1.43 -5.29
C LEU A 17 4.58 1.86 -4.72
N SER A 18 4.62 2.21 -3.43
CA SER A 18 5.87 2.54 -2.74
C SER A 18 6.86 1.38 -2.79
N ALA A 19 6.40 0.14 -2.61
CA ALA A 19 7.23 -1.06 -2.76
C ALA A 19 7.67 -1.34 -4.22
N ALA A 20 6.98 -0.81 -5.22
CA ALA A 20 7.30 -0.98 -6.64
C ALA A 20 8.33 0.05 -7.14
N LEU A 21 8.24 1.30 -6.68
CA LEU A 21 9.08 2.41 -7.13
C LEU A 21 10.45 2.48 -6.43
N VAL A 22 10.51 2.02 -5.19
CA VAL A 22 11.70 2.17 -4.34
C VAL A 22 12.92 1.43 -4.91
N HIS A 23 14.04 2.15 -4.95
CA HIS A 23 15.29 1.61 -5.45
C HIS A 23 15.89 0.63 -4.43
N PRO A 24 16.29 -0.59 -4.86
CA PRO A 24 16.78 -1.62 -3.94
C PRO A 24 18.10 -1.28 -3.23
N ARG A 25 18.79 -0.23 -3.68
CA ARG A 25 20.06 0.22 -3.11
C ARG A 25 19.86 1.27 -2.02
N SER A 26 18.74 1.99 -2.03
CA SER A 26 18.46 3.05 -1.06
C SER A 26 17.64 2.58 0.13
N VAL A 27 17.00 1.42 0.05
CA VAL A 27 16.05 0.96 1.07
C VAL A 27 16.29 -0.49 1.46
N THR A 28 16.23 -0.77 2.77
CA THR A 28 16.48 -2.10 3.32
C THR A 28 15.35 -3.07 2.98
N LEU A 29 15.66 -4.38 2.87
CA LEU A 29 14.65 -5.43 2.68
C LEU A 29 13.56 -5.39 3.77
N ARG A 30 13.92 -5.00 5.00
CA ARG A 30 12.98 -4.85 6.12
C ARG A 30 11.85 -3.87 5.80
N TRP A 31 12.16 -2.79 5.09
CA TRP A 31 11.18 -1.78 4.72
C TRP A 31 10.21 -2.29 3.65
N LEU A 32 10.70 -3.02 2.64
CA LEU A 32 9.83 -3.66 1.65
C LEU A 32 8.90 -4.72 2.27
N ARG A 33 9.35 -5.40 3.34
CA ARG A 33 8.50 -6.30 4.13
C ARG A 33 7.44 -5.53 4.90
N LEU A 34 7.81 -4.43 5.54
CA LEU A 34 6.88 -3.60 6.29
C LEU A 34 5.76 -3.06 5.39
N ALA A 35 6.10 -2.54 4.21
CA ALA A 35 5.11 -2.09 3.23
C ALA A 35 4.14 -3.21 2.84
N GLY A 36 4.66 -4.42 2.58
CA GLY A 36 3.85 -5.61 2.33
C GLY A 36 2.90 -5.95 3.47
N LEU A 37 3.39 -5.93 4.71
CA LEU A 37 2.58 -6.23 5.91
C LEU A 37 1.48 -5.19 6.15
N ILE A 38 1.78 -3.89 5.92
CA ILE A 38 0.76 -2.83 6.02
C ILE A 38 -0.32 -3.06 4.96
N ALA A 39 0.08 -3.33 3.70
CA ALA A 39 -0.87 -3.64 2.64
C ALA A 39 -1.75 -4.85 2.99
N LEU A 40 -1.14 -5.91 3.53
CA LEU A 40 -1.83 -7.12 3.94
C LEU A 40 -2.82 -6.86 5.08
N ALA A 41 -2.45 -6.03 6.07
CA ALA A 41 -3.34 -5.65 7.16
C ALA A 41 -4.56 -4.86 6.64
N MET A 42 -4.33 -3.91 5.72
CA MET A 42 -5.41 -3.12 5.11
C MET A 42 -6.33 -3.99 4.24
N LEU A 43 -5.76 -4.93 3.47
CA LEU A 43 -6.55 -5.94 2.76
C LEU A 43 -7.28 -6.90 3.71
N GLY A 44 -6.70 -7.23 4.86
CA GLY A 44 -7.37 -8.05 5.88
C GLY A 44 -8.60 -7.35 6.47
N LEU A 45 -8.48 -6.05 6.76
CA LEU A 45 -9.60 -5.21 7.18
C LEU A 45 -10.66 -5.10 6.08
N GLU A 46 -10.25 -4.89 4.84
CA GLU A 46 -11.16 -4.91 3.69
C GLU A 46 -11.90 -6.25 3.60
N GLY A 47 -11.19 -7.37 3.71
CA GLY A 47 -11.78 -8.70 3.70
C GLY A 47 -12.84 -8.85 4.80
N PHE A 48 -12.58 -8.35 6.01
CA PHE A 48 -13.57 -8.35 7.08
C PHE A 48 -14.86 -7.62 6.69
N PHE A 49 -14.77 -6.42 6.09
CA PHE A 49 -15.95 -5.70 5.62
C PHE A 49 -16.65 -6.43 4.46
N LEU A 50 -15.87 -6.97 3.54
CA LEU A 50 -16.34 -7.74 2.38
C LEU A 50 -17.21 -8.94 2.77
N PHE A 51 -16.88 -9.61 3.89
CA PHE A 51 -17.62 -10.76 4.41
C PHE A 51 -18.72 -10.39 5.41
N ARG A 52 -18.67 -9.19 6.01
CA ARG A 52 -19.65 -8.76 7.01
C ARG A 52 -20.90 -8.10 6.40
N ARG A 53 -20.80 -7.55 5.19
CA ARG A 53 -21.92 -6.87 4.53
C ARG A 53 -23.17 -7.74 4.36
N ASP A 54 -24.33 -7.10 4.42
CA ASP A 54 -25.63 -7.76 4.30
C ASP A 54 -25.87 -8.36 2.91
N LEU A 55 -25.30 -7.74 1.87
CA LEU A 55 -25.35 -8.22 0.49
C LEU A 55 -24.11 -9.05 0.18
N PRO A 56 -24.25 -10.30 -0.31
CA PRO A 56 -23.12 -11.16 -0.58
C PRO A 56 -22.21 -10.57 -1.66
N ALA A 57 -20.91 -10.81 -1.49
CA ALA A 57 -19.90 -10.39 -2.44
C ALA A 57 -20.14 -10.94 -3.85
N GLY A 58 -20.12 -10.06 -4.85
CA GLY A 58 -20.16 -10.48 -6.24
C GLY A 58 -18.92 -11.29 -6.62
N ARG A 59 -19.04 -12.22 -7.57
CA ARG A 59 -17.89 -13.02 -8.07
C ARG A 59 -16.72 -12.14 -8.52
N GLY A 60 -17.01 -11.01 -9.19
CA GLY A 60 -15.98 -10.07 -9.64
C GLY A 60 -15.21 -9.43 -8.50
N GLU A 61 -15.88 -9.09 -7.40
CA GLU A 61 -15.24 -8.51 -6.21
C GLU A 61 -14.38 -9.54 -5.50
N LEU A 62 -14.86 -10.78 -5.35
CA LEU A 62 -14.06 -11.87 -4.79
C LEU A 62 -12.82 -12.18 -5.64
N MET A 63 -12.95 -12.13 -6.97
CA MET A 63 -11.82 -12.31 -7.89
C MET A 63 -10.80 -11.17 -7.75
N LEU A 64 -11.25 -9.91 -7.69
CA LEU A 64 -10.38 -8.76 -7.52
C LEU A 64 -9.69 -8.75 -6.15
N PHE A 65 -10.43 -9.06 -5.09
CA PHE A 65 -9.89 -9.24 -3.75
C PHE A 65 -8.84 -10.35 -3.71
N GLY A 66 -9.17 -11.53 -4.27
CA GLY A 66 -8.24 -12.65 -4.37
C GLY A 66 -6.97 -12.32 -5.16
N LEU A 67 -7.11 -11.57 -6.26
CA LEU A 67 -5.96 -11.09 -7.05
C LEU A 67 -5.08 -10.12 -6.25
N CYS A 68 -5.69 -9.17 -5.52
CA CYS A 68 -4.95 -8.25 -4.65
C CYS A 68 -4.21 -9.00 -3.54
N ALA A 69 -4.89 -9.92 -2.86
CA ALA A 69 -4.30 -10.74 -1.80
C ALA A 69 -3.15 -11.61 -2.33
N ALA A 70 -3.34 -12.28 -3.47
CA ALA A 70 -2.31 -13.07 -4.11
C ALA A 70 -1.09 -12.23 -4.51
N ALA A 71 -1.30 -11.04 -5.08
CA ALA A 71 -0.22 -10.13 -5.46
C ALA A 71 0.58 -9.65 -4.23
N VAL A 72 -0.10 -9.29 -3.13
CA VAL A 72 0.55 -8.89 -1.87
C VAL A 72 1.32 -10.04 -1.25
N LEU A 73 0.74 -11.25 -1.18
CA LEU A 73 1.42 -12.42 -0.64
C LEU A 73 2.63 -12.83 -1.48
N ALA A 74 2.51 -12.79 -2.81
CA ALA A 74 3.61 -13.03 -3.73
C ALA A 74 4.72 -11.98 -3.52
N GLN A 75 4.37 -10.70 -3.43
CA GLN A 75 5.31 -9.62 -3.14
C GLN A 75 6.08 -9.91 -1.85
N ILE A 76 5.39 -10.20 -0.74
CA ILE A 76 6.02 -10.53 0.55
C ILE A 76 6.93 -11.75 0.43
N GLY A 77 6.46 -12.82 -0.21
CA GLY A 77 7.24 -14.05 -0.43
C GLY A 77 8.53 -13.80 -1.19
N PHE A 78 8.49 -13.04 -2.28
CA PHE A 78 9.69 -12.69 -3.05
C PHE A 78 10.63 -11.71 -2.32
N VAL A 79 10.12 -10.89 -1.38
CA VAL A 79 10.99 -10.12 -0.47
C VAL A 79 11.78 -11.04 0.45
N GLN A 80 11.23 -12.20 0.86
CA GLN A 80 11.96 -13.16 1.71
C GLN A 80 13.16 -13.78 0.98
N VAL A 81 12.99 -14.12 -0.30
CA VAL A 81 14.04 -14.70 -1.17
C VAL A 81 14.98 -13.62 -1.77
N ALA A 82 14.76 -12.35 -1.43
CA ALA A 82 15.50 -11.20 -1.97
C ALA A 82 15.46 -11.07 -3.51
N TRP A 83 14.41 -11.59 -4.16
CA TRP A 83 14.17 -11.48 -5.60
C TRP A 83 13.52 -10.14 -5.97
N ARG A 84 14.35 -9.10 -5.98
CA ARG A 84 13.96 -7.69 -6.13
C ARG A 84 13.12 -7.41 -7.38
N LYS A 85 13.47 -7.97 -8.55
CA LYS A 85 12.73 -7.72 -9.80
C LYS A 85 11.31 -8.28 -9.74
N THR A 86 11.19 -9.54 -9.31
CA THR A 86 9.91 -10.24 -9.21
C THR A 86 9.01 -9.60 -8.14
N GLN A 87 9.57 -9.25 -6.99
CA GLN A 87 8.88 -8.51 -5.94
C GLN A 87 8.27 -7.20 -6.45
N ARG A 88 9.03 -6.41 -7.24
CA ARG A 88 8.55 -5.14 -7.80
C ARG A 88 7.45 -5.35 -8.83
N LEU A 89 7.56 -6.40 -9.65
CA LEU A 89 6.51 -6.76 -10.59
C LEU A 89 5.20 -7.06 -9.86
N PHE A 90 5.23 -7.91 -8.82
CA PHE A 90 4.04 -8.22 -8.03
C PHE A 90 3.50 -7.01 -7.26
N ALA A 91 4.36 -6.12 -6.77
CA ALA A 91 3.94 -4.86 -6.16
C ALA A 91 3.21 -3.95 -7.17
N ALA A 92 3.73 -3.84 -8.40
CA ALA A 92 3.09 -3.08 -9.47
C ALA A 92 1.74 -3.69 -9.88
N ILE A 93 1.66 -5.03 -10.00
CA ILE A 93 0.41 -5.75 -10.26
C ILE A 93 -0.59 -5.49 -9.13
N GLY A 94 -0.15 -5.58 -7.86
CA GLY A 94 -0.99 -5.29 -6.69
C GLY A 94 -1.53 -3.86 -6.68
N PHE A 95 -0.69 -2.88 -7.03
CA PHE A 95 -1.14 -1.49 -7.18
C PHE A 95 -2.21 -1.34 -8.28
N VAL A 96 -1.98 -1.90 -9.47
CA VAL A 96 -2.97 -1.82 -10.55
C VAL A 96 -4.28 -2.52 -10.16
N ALA A 97 -4.19 -3.71 -9.56
CA ALA A 97 -5.35 -4.48 -9.12
C ALA A 97 -6.17 -3.73 -8.07
N THR A 98 -5.53 -3.09 -7.10
CA THR A 98 -6.20 -2.28 -6.06
C THR A 98 -6.82 -1.01 -6.62
N VAL A 99 -6.21 -0.35 -7.62
CA VAL A 99 -6.84 0.79 -8.32
C VAL A 99 -8.10 0.34 -9.07
N VAL A 100 -8.03 -0.77 -9.79
CA VAL A 100 -9.19 -1.36 -10.50
C VAL A 100 -10.28 -1.76 -9.51
N PHE A 101 -9.90 -2.35 -8.37
CA PHE A 101 -10.85 -2.77 -7.33
C PHE A 101 -11.48 -1.58 -6.61
N GLY A 102 -10.70 -0.56 -6.26
CA GLY A 102 -11.22 0.68 -5.69
C GLY A 102 -12.17 1.40 -6.65
N GLN A 103 -11.86 1.41 -7.95
CA GLN A 103 -12.76 1.95 -8.98
C GLN A 103 -14.06 1.13 -9.09
N TRP A 104 -13.99 -0.19 -8.96
CA TRP A 104 -15.16 -1.08 -8.94
C TRP A 104 -16.06 -0.78 -7.74
N LEU A 105 -15.49 -0.76 -6.53
CA LEU A 105 -16.20 -0.46 -5.28
C LEU A 105 -16.82 0.94 -5.32
N LEU A 106 -16.06 1.94 -5.76
CA LEU A 106 -16.56 3.31 -5.82
C LEU A 106 -17.73 3.44 -6.81
N ARG A 107 -17.67 2.81 -7.98
CA ARG A 107 -18.78 2.82 -8.95
C ARG A 107 -20.03 2.12 -8.43
N SER A 108 -19.87 1.03 -7.69
CA SER A 108 -21.01 0.32 -7.11
C SER A 108 -21.79 1.15 -6.08
N ASN A 109 -21.14 2.16 -5.49
CA ASN A 109 -21.71 3.05 -4.48
C ASN A 109 -22.15 4.42 -5.03
N LEU A 110 -21.85 4.73 -6.30
CA LEU A 110 -22.23 5.99 -6.94
C LEU A 110 -23.58 5.87 -7.63
N ASP A 111 -24.32 6.97 -7.70
CA ASP A 111 -25.54 7.03 -8.51
C ASP A 111 -25.25 6.63 -9.97
N PRO A 112 -26.11 5.84 -10.63
CA PRO A 112 -25.87 5.34 -11.99
C PRO A 112 -25.60 6.45 -13.02
N ARG A 113 -26.19 7.64 -12.80
CA ARG A 113 -25.99 8.83 -13.64
C ARG A 113 -24.59 9.44 -13.47
N ALA A 114 -24.05 9.42 -12.26
CA ALA A 114 -22.69 9.88 -11.94
C ALA A 114 -21.62 8.86 -12.38
N ALA A 115 -21.95 7.56 -12.37
CA ALA A 115 -21.04 6.50 -12.82
C ALA A 115 -20.74 6.55 -14.33
N GLN A 116 -21.63 7.13 -15.14
CA GLN A 116 -21.46 7.27 -16.60
C GLN A 116 -20.56 8.45 -16.99
N THR A 117 -20.31 9.42 -16.10
CA THR A 117 -19.91 10.76 -16.52
C THR A 117 -18.42 10.94 -16.85
N ILE A 118 -17.52 9.97 -16.61
CA ILE A 118 -16.25 9.68 -17.35
C ILE A 118 -15.51 8.55 -16.58
N PRO A 119 -15.42 7.33 -17.12
CA PRO A 119 -14.79 6.20 -16.44
C PRO A 119 -13.30 6.41 -16.12
N ALA A 120 -12.60 7.17 -16.97
CA ALA A 120 -11.17 7.47 -16.82
C ALA A 120 -10.86 8.41 -15.65
N ALA A 121 -11.76 9.35 -15.34
CA ALA A 121 -11.57 10.31 -14.25
C ALA A 121 -11.62 9.60 -12.90
N ILE A 122 -12.50 8.60 -12.76
CA ILE A 122 -12.58 7.75 -11.55
C ILE A 122 -11.29 6.96 -11.37
N VAL A 123 -10.78 6.34 -12.44
CA VAL A 123 -9.51 5.60 -12.40
C VAL A 123 -8.35 6.52 -12.02
N ALA A 124 -8.27 7.71 -12.63
CA ALA A 124 -7.25 8.70 -12.31
C ALA A 124 -7.34 9.16 -10.85
N ALA A 125 -8.54 9.43 -10.34
CA ALA A 125 -8.76 9.81 -8.95
C ALA A 125 -8.34 8.70 -7.98
N CYS A 126 -8.72 7.44 -8.26
CA CYS A 126 -8.31 6.28 -7.46
C CYS A 126 -6.78 6.11 -7.47
N ALA A 127 -6.15 6.20 -8.65
CA ALA A 127 -4.70 6.08 -8.78
C ALA A 127 -3.96 7.21 -8.04
N LEU A 128 -4.43 8.45 -8.17
CA LEU A 128 -3.84 9.62 -7.49
C LEU A 128 -4.02 9.55 -5.97
N ALA A 129 -5.21 9.19 -5.49
CA ALA A 129 -5.47 9.01 -4.07
C ALA A 129 -4.59 7.90 -3.48
N SER A 130 -4.51 6.76 -4.18
CA SER A 130 -3.65 5.65 -3.80
C SER A 130 -2.17 6.06 -3.77
N ALA A 131 -1.69 6.73 -4.82
CA ALA A 131 -0.30 7.16 -4.93
C ALA A 131 0.08 8.19 -3.84
N THR A 132 -0.77 9.17 -3.58
CA THR A 132 -0.53 10.20 -2.55
C THR A 132 -0.48 9.58 -1.14
N MET A 133 -1.36 8.63 -0.83
CA MET A 133 -1.30 7.87 0.42
C MET A 133 0.00 7.05 0.53
N GLY A 134 0.40 6.36 -0.55
CA GLY A 134 1.64 5.60 -0.59
C GLY A 134 2.89 6.45 -0.36
N LEU A 135 2.95 7.63 -1.01
CA LEU A 135 4.02 8.60 -0.84
C LEU A 135 4.06 9.17 0.57
N ALA A 136 2.91 9.55 1.14
CA ALA A 136 2.84 10.05 2.51
C ALA A 136 3.37 9.03 3.54
N VAL A 137 2.99 7.75 3.39
CA VAL A 137 3.52 6.67 4.23
C VAL A 137 5.04 6.51 4.03
N MET A 138 5.51 6.60 2.79
CA MET A 138 6.93 6.51 2.48
C MET A 138 7.74 7.65 3.12
N ASP A 139 7.26 8.88 3.03
CA ASP A 139 7.90 10.06 3.60
C ASP A 139 7.94 9.99 5.14
N MET A 140 6.85 9.57 5.78
CA MET A 140 6.80 9.39 7.23
C MET A 140 7.81 8.33 7.71
N LEU A 141 7.89 7.19 7.02
CA LEU A 141 8.81 6.11 7.37
C LEU A 141 10.27 6.47 7.12
N LEU A 142 10.56 7.17 6.02
CA LEU A 142 11.91 7.67 5.73
C LEU A 142 12.34 8.72 6.75
N GLY A 143 11.46 9.66 7.09
CA GLY A 143 11.71 10.66 8.15
C GLY A 143 12.13 10.01 9.45
N HIS A 144 11.41 8.97 9.90
CA HIS A 144 11.76 8.23 11.11
C HIS A 144 13.11 7.49 10.98
N ALA A 145 13.40 6.90 9.82
CA ALA A 145 14.66 6.20 9.60
C ALA A 145 15.87 7.16 9.65
N TYR A 146 15.73 8.37 9.08
CA TYR A 146 16.77 9.40 9.14
C TYR A 146 16.99 9.93 10.55
N LEU A 147 15.92 10.18 11.30
CA LEU A 147 16.03 10.62 12.70
C LEU A 147 16.75 9.58 13.56
N ASN A 148 16.38 8.30 13.44
CA ASN A 148 17.06 7.22 14.16
C ASN A 148 18.54 7.11 13.77
N ALA A 149 18.88 7.26 12.49
CA ALA A 149 20.27 7.22 12.05
C ALA A 149 21.08 8.37 12.66
N ALA A 150 20.50 9.57 12.74
CA ALA A 150 21.14 10.73 13.36
C ALA A 150 21.34 10.57 14.87
N GLU A 151 20.40 9.93 15.58
CA GLU A 151 20.56 9.62 17.00
C GLU A 151 21.71 8.62 17.25
N MET A 152 21.82 7.58 16.41
CA MET A 152 22.88 6.58 16.52
C MET A 152 24.28 7.16 16.26
N THR A 153 24.40 8.15 15.37
CA THR A 153 25.69 8.81 15.11
C THR A 153 26.06 9.82 16.18
N MET A 154 25.10 10.48 16.82
CA MET A 154 25.36 11.46 17.89
C MET A 154 25.54 10.84 19.28
N ALA A 155 24.98 9.66 19.55
CA ALA A 155 25.06 9.00 20.86
C ALA A 155 26.51 8.77 21.38
N PRO A 156 27.49 8.34 20.55
CA PRO A 156 28.87 8.18 20.99
C PRO A 156 29.51 9.52 21.38
N PHE A 157 29.25 10.59 20.61
CA PHE A 157 29.82 11.92 20.89
C PHE A 157 29.25 12.54 22.16
N ARG A 158 27.95 12.34 22.45
CA ARG A 158 27.38 12.74 23.74
C ARG A 158 28.06 12.04 24.92
N ARG A 159 28.35 10.74 24.80
CA ARG A 159 29.06 10.00 25.85
C ARG A 159 30.48 10.50 26.05
N LEU A 160 31.19 10.83 24.96
CA LEU A 160 32.54 11.39 25.05
C LEU A 160 32.56 12.78 25.69
N ASN A 161 31.63 13.66 25.33
CA ASN A 161 31.54 14.99 25.95
C ASN A 161 31.17 14.92 27.44
N ALA A 162 30.35 13.94 27.85
CA ALA A 162 29.97 13.76 29.26
C ALA A 162 31.12 13.19 30.12
N LEU A 163 32.11 12.53 29.52
CA LEU A 163 33.32 12.05 30.22
C LEU A 163 34.41 13.13 30.30
N ALA A 164 34.32 14.17 29.47
CA ALA A 164 35.27 15.27 29.41
C ALA A 164 34.88 16.48 30.28
N ALA A 165 33.68 16.45 30.88
CA ALA A 165 33.16 17.46 31.80
C ALA A 165 33.19 16.95 33.24
#